data_AF-A0A2R4T4B4-F1
#
_entry.id   AF-A0A2R4T4B4-F1
#
_cell.length_a   1.000
_cell.length_b   1.000
_cell.length_c   1.000
_cell.angle_alpha   90.00
_cell.angle_beta   90.00
_cell.angle_gamma   90.00
#
_symmetry.space_group_name_H-M   'P 1'
#
loop_
_entity.id
_entity.type
_entity.pdbx_description
1 polymer ?
#
loop_
_entity_poly.entity_id
_entity_poly.type
_entity_poly.pdbx_seq_one_letter_code
_entity_poly.pdbx_strand_id
1 'polypeptide(L)'
;MRVKARRAGLAAAVLSALVGCGAQTAGSETGVRATVVPSPPVPPSTEGRLSSGDLQSRWWTWAASEPEQTNPVADQDGSSCGRNQSRDVWFLAGSFGGQVKRTCSVPNGVPLAFPLVNLIGNPSACAGFMSAAKGSAVLDGKKVASEALRGEAISVLGVANNPVTGTDGRFTATGCGVWVQLPPLEPGQHALTIRGESDDFSVGVDYSLNVEAASE
;
A
#
# COMPACT_ATOMS: atom_id res chain seq x y z
N MET A 1 -43.22 18.07 -27.81
CA MET A 1 -42.92 19.52 -27.84
C MET A 1 -41.60 19.72 -27.10
N ARG A 2 -40.46 19.94 -27.78
CA ARG A 2 -39.81 21.26 -28.01
C ARG A 2 -39.80 22.10 -26.72
N VAL A 3 -38.66 22.55 -26.18
CA VAL A 3 -37.81 23.59 -26.78
C VAL A 3 -36.33 23.43 -26.38
N LYS A 4 -35.46 23.35 -27.40
CA LYS A 4 -34.02 23.70 -27.35
C LYS A 4 -33.90 25.23 -27.30
N ALA A 5 -33.04 25.78 -26.44
CA ALA A 5 -32.58 27.16 -26.56
C ALA A 5 -31.11 27.17 -27.02
N ARG A 6 -30.89 27.52 -28.28
CA ARG A 6 -29.62 28.01 -28.83
C ARG A 6 -29.73 29.53 -28.98
N ARG A 7 -28.68 30.26 -28.61
CA ARG A 7 -28.31 31.60 -29.13
C ARG A 7 -26.77 31.58 -29.19
N ALA A 8 -26.09 31.55 -30.34
CA ALA A 8 -25.85 32.65 -31.30
C ALA A 8 -25.48 33.94 -30.54
N GLY A 9 -24.25 34.43 -30.47
CA GLY A 9 -23.20 34.52 -31.48
C GLY A 9 -23.08 35.99 -31.88
N LEU A 10 -22.00 36.68 -31.50
CA LEU A 10 -21.59 37.97 -32.07
C LEU A 10 -20.10 38.22 -31.77
N ALA A 11 -19.35 38.47 -32.84
CA ALA A 11 -17.94 38.84 -32.84
C ALA A 11 -17.76 40.18 -33.61
N ALA A 12 -16.57 40.77 -33.41
CA ALA A 12 -15.98 41.99 -34.00
C ALA A 12 -16.31 43.32 -33.27
N ALA A 13 -15.36 43.95 -32.56
CA ALA A 13 -14.20 44.79 -32.98
C ALA A 13 -14.61 46.30 -32.99
N VAL A 14 -13.86 47.33 -32.59
CA VAL A 14 -12.46 47.76 -32.80
C VAL A 14 -12.10 48.91 -31.80
N LEU A 15 -10.81 49.00 -31.46
CA LEU A 15 -9.93 50.07 -30.91
C LEU A 15 -10.49 51.43 -30.43
N SER A 16 -9.94 51.90 -29.30
CA SER A 16 -9.36 53.26 -29.19
C SER A 16 -8.26 53.31 -28.12
N ALA A 17 -7.12 53.88 -28.51
CA ALA A 17 -5.92 54.05 -27.70
C ALA A 17 -6.04 55.26 -26.77
N LEU A 18 -5.61 55.11 -25.52
CA LEU A 18 -5.23 56.23 -24.65
C LEU A 18 -3.89 55.92 -23.99
N VAL A 19 -2.92 56.75 -24.33
CA VAL A 19 -1.61 56.86 -23.69
C VAL A 19 -1.83 57.37 -22.27
N GLY A 20 -1.33 56.60 -21.28
CA GLY A 20 -1.31 56.99 -19.87
C GLY A 20 0.01 56.57 -19.25
N CYS A 21 0.89 57.55 -19.04
CA CYS A 21 2.07 57.43 -18.16
C CYS A 21 1.59 57.17 -16.73
N GLY A 22 2.17 56.17 -16.05
CA GLY A 22 1.91 55.96 -14.62
C GLY A 22 2.62 54.75 -14.03
N ALA A 23 3.72 55.03 -13.32
CA ALA A 23 4.32 54.27 -12.22
C ALA A 23 4.55 52.75 -12.38
N GLN A 24 5.83 52.40 -12.55
CA GLN A 24 6.34 51.06 -12.19
C GLN A 24 6.25 50.89 -10.67
N THR A 25 5.24 50.17 -10.20
CA THR A 25 5.28 49.57 -8.86
C THR A 25 5.85 48.17 -8.99
N ALA A 26 7.08 48.02 -8.50
CA ALA A 26 7.69 46.72 -8.25
C ALA A 26 6.80 45.94 -7.28
N GLY A 27 6.00 45.02 -7.81
CA GLY A 27 5.31 44.00 -7.04
C GLY A 27 6.31 42.93 -6.67
N SER A 28 6.76 42.94 -5.42
CA SER A 28 7.62 41.91 -4.84
C SER A 28 6.98 40.54 -5.02
N GLU A 29 7.67 39.65 -5.73
CA GLU A 29 7.42 38.21 -5.66
C GLU A 29 7.65 37.76 -4.22
N THR A 30 6.57 37.61 -3.44
CA THR A 30 6.63 36.88 -2.18
C THR A 30 6.78 35.39 -2.52
N GLY A 31 8.01 35.00 -2.83
CA GLY A 31 8.43 33.62 -2.79
C GLY A 31 8.25 33.10 -1.36
N VAL A 32 7.17 32.35 -1.13
CA VAL A 32 7.06 31.51 0.06
C VAL A 32 8.14 30.45 -0.09
N ARG A 33 9.30 30.71 0.50
CA ARG A 33 10.40 29.77 0.59
C ARG A 33 9.91 28.61 1.45
N ALA A 34 9.51 27.52 0.81
CA ALA A 34 9.23 26.27 1.51
C ALA A 34 10.48 25.89 2.29
N THR A 35 10.43 26.00 3.61
CA THR A 35 11.45 25.44 4.49
C THR A 35 11.36 23.93 4.35
N VAL A 36 12.28 23.35 3.58
CA VAL A 36 12.54 21.91 3.57
C VAL A 36 13.00 21.55 4.98
N VAL A 37 12.09 21.01 5.79
CA VAL A 37 12.45 20.40 7.06
C VAL A 37 13.16 19.09 6.70
N PRO A 38 14.44 18.90 7.06
CA PRO A 38 15.10 17.63 6.83
C PRO A 38 14.39 16.57 7.68
N SER A 39 13.88 15.53 7.02
CA SER A 39 13.37 14.34 7.70
C SER A 39 14.47 13.77 8.61
N PRO A 40 14.11 13.23 9.78
CA PRO A 40 15.09 12.58 10.66
C PRO A 40 15.79 11.44 9.89
N PRO A 41 17.08 11.19 10.17
CA PRO A 41 17.82 10.12 9.50
C PRO A 41 17.14 8.79 9.79
N VAL A 42 16.68 8.13 8.73
CA VAL A 42 16.21 6.75 8.78
C VAL A 42 17.40 5.89 9.22
N PRO A 43 17.28 5.07 10.28
CA PRO A 43 18.36 4.17 10.67
C PRO A 43 18.72 3.25 9.51
N PRO A 44 20.01 2.88 9.34
CA PRO A 44 20.42 2.00 8.27
C PRO A 44 19.64 0.68 8.35
N SER A 45 19.08 0.27 7.20
CA SER A 45 18.39 -0.99 7.03
C SER A 45 19.31 -2.13 7.49
N THR A 46 18.81 -2.96 8.41
CA THR A 46 19.45 -4.26 8.65
C THR A 46 19.42 -4.98 7.31
N GLU A 47 20.57 -5.39 6.77
CA GLU A 47 20.68 -5.91 5.40
C GLU A 47 19.51 -6.85 5.07
N GLY A 48 18.69 -6.48 4.07
CA GLY A 48 17.53 -7.26 3.62
C GLY A 48 16.15 -6.88 4.21
N ARG A 49 16.05 -6.04 5.24
CA ARG A 49 14.75 -5.52 5.73
C ARG A 49 14.36 -4.21 5.06
N LEU A 50 13.10 -4.13 4.66
CA LEU A 50 12.48 -2.91 4.15
C LEU A 50 12.24 -1.91 5.29
N SER A 51 12.42 -0.62 5.00
CA SER A 51 11.94 0.45 5.87
C SER A 51 10.42 0.35 6.03
N SER A 52 9.87 0.90 7.11
CA SER A 52 8.43 0.87 7.38
C SER A 52 7.63 1.44 6.19
N GLY A 53 8.04 2.59 5.65
CA GLY A 53 7.36 3.24 4.53
C GLY A 53 7.46 2.45 3.23
N ASP A 54 8.62 1.86 2.93
CA ASP A 54 8.82 1.03 1.75
C ASP A 54 8.01 -0.27 1.84
N LEU A 55 8.05 -0.95 3.00
CA LEU A 55 7.29 -2.16 3.27
C LEU A 55 5.80 -1.94 2.99
N GLN A 56 5.23 -0.90 3.59
CA GLN A 56 3.82 -0.62 3.48
C GLN A 56 3.44 -0.15 2.08
N SER A 57 4.20 0.76 1.47
CA SER A 57 3.96 1.24 0.09
C SER A 57 3.95 0.08 -0.92
N ARG A 58 4.93 -0.82 -0.80
CA ARG A 58 5.10 -1.94 -1.73
C ARG A 58 4.05 -3.02 -1.50
N TRP A 59 3.73 -3.38 -0.26
CA TRP A 59 2.69 -4.37 0.02
C TRP A 59 1.32 -3.88 -0.45
N TRP A 60 0.95 -2.63 -0.16
CA TRP A 60 -0.34 -2.08 -0.60
C TRP A 60 -0.43 -1.97 -2.12
N THR A 61 0.68 -1.61 -2.78
CA THR A 61 0.76 -1.60 -4.25
C THR A 61 0.58 -3.01 -4.83
N TRP A 62 1.24 -4.02 -4.26
CA TRP A 62 1.08 -5.41 -4.68
C TRP A 62 -0.34 -5.92 -4.43
N ALA A 63 -0.91 -5.67 -3.26
CA ALA A 63 -2.27 -6.06 -2.92
C ALA A 63 -3.31 -5.41 -3.86
N ALA A 64 -3.07 -4.18 -4.32
CA ALA A 64 -3.92 -3.46 -5.27
C ALA A 64 -3.59 -3.71 -6.75
N SER A 65 -2.72 -4.67 -7.07
CA SER A 65 -2.19 -4.88 -8.44
C SER A 65 -3.06 -5.73 -9.37
N GLU A 66 -4.15 -6.30 -8.85
CA GLU A 66 -5.01 -7.23 -9.59
C GLU A 66 -6.49 -6.92 -9.35
N PRO A 67 -7.36 -7.13 -10.37
CA PRO A 67 -8.81 -7.11 -10.20
C PRO A 67 -9.26 -8.27 -9.31
N GLU A 68 -10.49 -8.19 -8.80
CA GLU A 68 -11.02 -9.11 -7.78
C GLU A 68 -10.81 -10.60 -8.07
N GLN A 69 -11.02 -11.05 -9.32
CA GLN A 69 -10.96 -12.47 -9.67
C GLN A 69 -9.56 -13.09 -9.56
N THR A 70 -8.50 -12.28 -9.59
CA THR A 70 -7.09 -12.69 -9.52
C THR A 70 -6.36 -12.01 -8.38
N ASN A 71 -7.10 -11.36 -7.47
CA ASN A 71 -6.51 -10.57 -6.41
C ASN A 71 -5.98 -11.45 -5.28
N PRO A 72 -4.71 -11.30 -4.86
CA PRO A 72 -4.12 -12.16 -3.82
C PRO A 72 -4.76 -12.02 -2.44
N VAL A 73 -5.46 -10.92 -2.15
CA VAL A 73 -6.21 -10.73 -0.89
C VAL A 73 -7.60 -11.38 -0.96
N ALA A 74 -8.26 -11.31 -2.13
CA ALA A 74 -9.56 -11.96 -2.38
C ALA A 74 -9.45 -13.48 -2.55
N ASP A 75 -8.26 -13.95 -2.95
CA ASP A 75 -7.94 -15.35 -3.17
C ASP A 75 -8.24 -16.22 -1.93
N GLN A 76 -9.03 -17.28 -2.10
CA GLN A 76 -9.44 -18.15 -1.00
C GLN A 76 -8.53 -19.37 -0.83
N ASP A 77 -7.76 -19.74 -1.85
CA ASP A 77 -7.01 -21.02 -1.89
C ASP A 77 -5.50 -20.85 -2.11
N GLY A 78 -5.03 -19.66 -2.47
CA GLY A 78 -3.61 -19.35 -2.66
C GLY A 78 -3.12 -19.44 -4.11
N SER A 79 -4.00 -19.82 -5.06
CA SER A 79 -3.68 -19.92 -6.49
C SER A 79 -3.20 -18.60 -7.13
N SER A 80 -3.52 -17.46 -6.52
CA SER A 80 -3.13 -16.13 -6.99
C SER A 80 -1.96 -15.53 -6.21
N CYS A 81 -1.33 -16.26 -5.28
CA CYS A 81 -0.29 -15.70 -4.42
C CYS A 81 0.96 -15.22 -5.17
N GLY A 82 1.25 -15.79 -6.36
CA GLY A 82 2.40 -15.41 -7.20
C GLY A 82 2.13 -14.26 -8.17
N ARG A 83 0.91 -13.73 -8.21
CA ARG A 83 0.52 -12.67 -9.15
C ARG A 83 1.24 -11.36 -8.81
N ASN A 84 1.84 -10.74 -9.82
CA ASN A 84 2.53 -9.44 -9.75
C ASN A 84 3.49 -9.25 -8.56
N GLN A 85 4.11 -10.34 -8.10
CA GLN A 85 5.04 -10.30 -6.98
C GLN A 85 6.29 -9.48 -7.29
N SER A 86 6.91 -9.00 -6.22
CA SER A 86 8.24 -8.41 -6.31
C SER A 86 9.31 -9.49 -6.40
N ARG A 87 10.51 -9.12 -6.89
CA ARG A 87 11.61 -10.09 -7.07
C ARG A 87 12.53 -10.19 -5.87
N ASP A 88 12.62 -9.13 -5.08
CA ASP A 88 13.50 -8.98 -3.93
C ASP A 88 12.78 -9.19 -2.59
N VAL A 89 11.45 -9.32 -2.61
CA VAL A 89 10.61 -9.67 -1.45
C VAL A 89 9.34 -10.36 -1.95
N TRP A 90 8.91 -11.39 -1.23
CA TRP A 90 7.67 -12.11 -1.50
C TRP A 90 6.61 -11.67 -0.49
N PHE A 91 5.54 -11.06 -0.96
CA PHE A 91 4.47 -10.60 -0.08
C PHE A 91 3.44 -11.71 0.16
N LEU A 92 2.98 -11.86 1.39
CA LEU A 92 1.82 -12.70 1.69
C LEU A 92 0.63 -11.83 2.10
N ALA A 93 -0.57 -12.28 1.73
CA ALA A 93 -1.80 -11.55 1.96
C ALA A 93 -2.48 -12.02 3.26
N GLY A 94 -3.15 -11.08 3.93
CA GLY A 94 -4.25 -11.43 4.83
C GLY A 94 -5.51 -11.80 4.03
N SER A 95 -6.68 -11.61 4.62
CA SER A 95 -7.98 -11.69 3.94
C SER A 95 -8.76 -10.39 4.18
N PHE A 96 -9.90 -10.23 3.51
CA PHE A 96 -10.88 -9.17 3.83
C PHE A 96 -11.64 -9.41 5.16
N GLY A 97 -11.08 -10.24 6.04
CA GLY A 97 -11.70 -10.72 7.26
C GLY A 97 -11.95 -12.23 7.25
N GLY A 98 -12.29 -12.78 8.41
CA GLY A 98 -12.54 -14.21 8.56
C GLY A 98 -11.29 -15.07 8.40
N GLN A 99 -11.49 -16.38 8.17
CA GLN A 99 -10.40 -17.36 8.08
C GLN A 99 -10.36 -18.03 6.71
N VAL A 100 -9.17 -18.12 6.12
CA VAL A 100 -8.90 -18.84 4.86
C VAL A 100 -7.70 -19.78 5.00
N LYS A 101 -7.63 -20.78 4.12
CA LYS A 101 -6.50 -21.71 4.02
C LYS A 101 -5.91 -21.62 2.63
N ARG A 102 -4.62 -21.34 2.52
CA ARG A 102 -3.98 -21.09 1.23
C ARG A 102 -2.76 -21.98 1.03
N THR A 103 -2.56 -22.46 -0.19
CA THR A 103 -1.32 -23.10 -0.62
C THR A 103 -0.62 -22.18 -1.60
N CYS A 104 0.65 -21.86 -1.36
CA CYS A 104 1.41 -20.91 -2.18
C CYS A 104 2.79 -21.45 -2.50
N SER A 105 3.19 -21.37 -3.77
CA SER A 105 4.58 -21.61 -4.19
C SER A 105 5.39 -20.33 -4.03
N VAL A 106 6.56 -20.43 -3.40
CA VAL A 106 7.44 -19.30 -3.09
C VAL A 106 8.83 -19.58 -3.70
N PRO A 107 9.41 -18.63 -4.45
CA PRO A 107 10.77 -18.79 -4.96
C PRO A 107 11.78 -18.92 -3.81
N ASN A 108 12.80 -19.75 -4.01
CA ASN A 108 13.90 -19.85 -3.04
C ASN A 108 14.66 -18.53 -2.89
N GLY A 109 15.21 -18.28 -1.70
CA GLY A 109 16.15 -17.17 -1.48
C GLY A 109 15.51 -15.78 -1.44
N VAL A 110 14.18 -15.68 -1.49
CA VAL A 110 13.46 -14.41 -1.40
C VAL A 110 12.92 -14.19 0.03
N PRO A 111 13.19 -13.05 0.68
CA PRO A 111 12.60 -12.70 1.97
C PRO A 111 11.07 -12.60 1.92
N LEU A 112 10.39 -12.86 3.03
CA LEU A 112 8.92 -12.78 3.11
C LEU A 112 8.48 -11.56 3.92
N ALA A 113 7.38 -10.93 3.52
CA ALA A 113 6.78 -9.83 4.28
C ALA A 113 5.24 -9.85 4.23
N PHE A 114 4.60 -9.61 5.37
CA PHE A 114 3.13 -9.63 5.47
C PHE A 114 2.60 -8.91 6.70
N PRO A 115 1.38 -8.35 6.64
CA PRO A 115 0.69 -7.84 7.80
C PRO A 115 0.01 -9.00 8.56
N LEU A 116 -0.05 -8.86 9.88
CA LEU A 116 -0.98 -9.62 10.71
C LEU A 116 -2.37 -8.97 10.68
N VAL A 117 -2.38 -7.64 10.72
CA VAL A 117 -3.54 -6.77 10.49
C VAL A 117 -3.01 -5.40 10.08
N ASN A 118 -3.66 -4.72 9.15
CA ASN A 118 -3.21 -3.42 8.65
C ASN A 118 -4.37 -2.57 8.12
N LEU A 119 -4.09 -1.28 7.94
CA LEU A 119 -5.03 -0.30 7.42
C LEU A 119 -4.28 0.75 6.57
N ILE A 120 -4.97 1.29 5.58
CA ILE A 120 -4.61 2.53 4.91
C ILE A 120 -5.73 3.56 5.10
N GLY A 121 -5.38 4.81 5.38
CA GLY A 121 -6.37 5.86 5.64
C GLY A 121 -5.72 7.22 5.90
N ASN A 122 -6.39 8.05 6.70
CA ASN A 122 -5.79 9.27 7.23
C ASN A 122 -5.08 8.99 8.58
N PRO A 123 -4.27 9.92 9.12
CA PRO A 123 -3.54 9.71 10.37
C PRO A 123 -4.43 9.36 11.57
N SER A 124 -5.64 9.94 11.67
CA SER A 124 -6.57 9.65 12.75
C SER A 124 -7.16 8.24 12.65
N ALA A 125 -7.47 7.78 11.43
CA ALA A 125 -7.94 6.42 11.19
C ALA A 125 -6.89 5.40 11.62
N CYS A 126 -5.62 5.64 11.27
CA CYS A 126 -4.51 4.80 11.72
C CYS A 126 -4.31 4.81 13.23
N ALA A 127 -4.40 5.98 13.88
CA ALA A 127 -4.30 6.07 15.33
C ALA A 127 -5.42 5.27 16.04
N GLY A 128 -6.66 5.36 15.54
CA GLY A 128 -7.79 4.60 16.06
C GLY A 128 -7.60 3.09 15.89
N PHE A 129 -7.32 2.65 14.67
CA PHE A 129 -7.07 1.24 14.34
C PHE A 129 -5.92 0.65 15.20
N MET A 130 -4.80 1.35 15.28
CA MET A 130 -3.63 0.87 16.02
C MET A 130 -3.82 0.86 17.55
N SER A 131 -4.91 1.42 18.08
CA SER A 131 -5.22 1.37 19.51
C SER A 131 -5.67 -0.03 19.96
N ALA A 132 -6.32 -0.79 19.07
CA ALA A 132 -6.79 -2.15 19.31
C ALA A 132 -6.02 -3.21 18.51
N ALA A 133 -5.26 -2.80 17.48
CA ALA A 133 -4.53 -3.69 16.60
C ALA A 133 -3.54 -4.59 17.34
N LYS A 134 -3.68 -5.90 17.14
CA LYS A 134 -2.76 -6.92 17.64
C LYS A 134 -2.79 -8.15 16.74
N GLY A 135 -1.80 -9.01 16.88
CA GLY A 135 -1.74 -10.23 16.10
C GLY A 135 -0.57 -11.12 16.48
N SER A 136 -0.57 -12.32 15.92
CA SER A 136 0.54 -13.27 16.02
C SER A 136 0.74 -14.00 14.69
N ALA A 137 1.98 -14.33 14.37
CA ALA A 137 2.27 -15.35 13.38
C ALA A 137 3.11 -16.48 13.98
N VAL A 138 2.89 -17.69 13.46
CA VAL A 138 3.58 -18.91 13.84
C VAL A 138 4.07 -19.60 12.57
N LEU A 139 5.38 -19.74 12.43
CA LEU A 139 6.04 -20.44 11.33
C LEU A 139 6.60 -21.76 11.87
N ASP A 140 6.15 -22.89 11.32
CA ASP A 140 6.58 -24.24 11.70
C ASP A 140 6.51 -24.49 13.22
N GLY A 141 5.43 -24.03 13.83
CA GLY A 141 5.19 -24.13 15.28
C GLY A 141 5.94 -23.11 16.14
N LYS A 142 6.76 -22.23 15.55
CA LYS A 142 7.52 -21.20 16.27
C LYS A 142 6.91 -19.82 16.05
N LYS A 143 6.66 -19.08 17.14
CA LYS A 143 6.18 -17.70 17.06
C LYS A 143 7.24 -16.82 16.39
N VAL A 144 6.83 -16.03 15.40
CA VAL A 144 7.70 -15.04 14.75
C VAL A 144 7.49 -13.65 15.35
N ALA A 145 8.54 -12.85 15.38
CA ALA A 145 8.47 -11.48 15.88
C ALA A 145 7.70 -10.59 14.90
N SER A 146 6.92 -9.67 15.44
CA SER A 146 6.18 -8.66 14.68
C SER A 146 6.51 -7.26 15.18
N GLU A 147 6.25 -6.27 14.33
CA GLU A 147 6.48 -4.86 14.58
C GLU A 147 5.18 -4.09 14.41
N ALA A 148 4.88 -3.17 15.34
CA ALA A 148 3.72 -2.30 15.25
C ALA A 148 4.11 -0.97 14.60
N LEU A 149 3.60 -0.72 13.39
CA LEU A 149 3.80 0.50 12.63
C LEU A 149 2.60 1.43 12.82
N ARG A 150 2.79 2.52 13.57
CA ARG A 150 1.68 3.38 14.04
C ARG A 150 1.03 4.24 12.97
N GLY A 151 1.72 4.53 11.87
CA GLY A 151 1.23 5.43 10.84
C GLY A 151 2.35 6.24 10.20
N GLU A 152 2.52 6.12 8.90
CA GLU A 152 3.39 7.01 8.10
C GLU A 152 2.82 7.22 6.70
N ALA A 153 3.29 8.27 6.00
CA ALA A 153 2.87 8.53 4.63
C ALA A 153 3.47 7.49 3.67
N ILE A 154 2.61 6.90 2.83
CA ILE A 154 2.97 5.86 1.86
C ILE A 154 2.42 6.20 0.47
N SER A 155 3.07 5.72 -0.59
CA SER A 155 2.58 5.83 -1.96
C SER A 155 2.10 4.48 -2.46
N VAL A 156 0.87 4.43 -2.96
CA VAL A 156 0.25 3.21 -3.48
C VAL A 156 -0.06 3.40 -4.95
N LEU A 157 0.19 2.37 -5.75
CA LEU A 157 -0.27 2.27 -7.14
C LEU A 157 -1.29 1.13 -7.23
N GLY A 158 -2.55 1.47 -7.47
CA GLY A 158 -3.62 0.49 -7.74
C GLY A 158 -3.93 0.37 -9.23
N VAL A 159 -4.54 -0.75 -9.62
CA VAL A 159 -5.10 -0.94 -10.97
C VAL A 159 -6.62 -0.83 -10.95
N ALA A 160 -7.25 -0.58 -12.10
CA ALA A 160 -8.71 -0.58 -12.22
C ALA A 160 -9.36 -1.85 -11.63
N ASN A 161 -10.47 -1.66 -10.91
CA ASN A 161 -11.27 -2.73 -10.27
C ASN A 161 -10.53 -3.57 -9.21
N ASN A 162 -9.44 -3.05 -8.62
CA ASN A 162 -8.83 -3.72 -7.47
C ASN A 162 -9.75 -3.63 -6.23
N PRO A 163 -10.03 -4.74 -5.52
CA PRO A 163 -10.92 -4.75 -4.36
C PRO A 163 -10.28 -4.16 -3.10
N VAL A 164 -8.96 -3.98 -3.09
CA VAL A 164 -8.19 -3.60 -1.90
C VAL A 164 -8.30 -2.11 -1.58
N THR A 165 -8.27 -1.27 -2.61
CA THR A 165 -8.28 0.20 -2.46
C THR A 165 -9.40 0.87 -3.25
N GLY A 166 -10.00 0.18 -4.23
CA GLY A 166 -11.00 0.74 -5.14
C GLY A 166 -10.49 1.90 -5.99
N THR A 167 -9.18 2.18 -5.98
CA THR A 167 -8.57 3.34 -6.62
C THR A 167 -7.61 2.89 -7.72
N ASP A 168 -7.79 3.43 -8.93
CA ASP A 168 -6.87 3.25 -10.05
C ASP A 168 -5.83 4.38 -10.08
N GLY A 169 -4.58 4.05 -10.39
CA GLY A 169 -3.47 4.98 -10.44
C GLY A 169 -2.77 5.21 -9.09
N ARG A 170 -1.88 6.19 -9.08
CA ARG A 170 -1.02 6.48 -7.93
C ARG A 170 -1.67 7.47 -6.98
N PHE A 171 -1.65 7.16 -5.70
CA PHE A 171 -2.11 8.05 -4.63
C PHE A 171 -1.22 7.95 -3.38
N THR A 172 -1.43 8.86 -2.44
CA THR A 172 -0.75 8.89 -1.14
C THR A 172 -1.79 8.72 -0.03
N ALA A 173 -1.43 8.00 1.03
CA ALA A 173 -2.25 7.87 2.23
C ALA A 173 -1.35 7.60 3.45
N THR A 174 -1.94 7.46 4.63
CA THR A 174 -1.25 6.98 5.83
C THR A 174 -1.43 5.47 5.94
N GLY A 175 -0.33 4.73 5.96
CA GLY A 175 -0.32 3.28 6.21
C GLY A 175 0.06 2.97 7.64
N CYS A 176 -0.64 2.00 8.25
CA CYS A 176 -0.34 1.47 9.57
C CYS A 176 -0.66 -0.03 9.65
N GLY A 177 -0.15 -0.71 10.68
CA GLY A 177 -0.49 -2.10 10.96
C GLY A 177 0.51 -2.80 11.88
N VAL A 178 0.27 -4.09 12.11
CA VAL A 178 1.22 -4.99 12.76
C VAL A 178 1.81 -5.89 11.67
N TRP A 179 3.13 -5.86 11.50
CA TRP A 179 3.82 -6.42 10.35
C TRP A 179 4.89 -7.43 10.75
N VAL A 180 5.19 -8.34 9.83
CA VAL A 180 6.28 -9.31 9.95
C VAL A 180 7.15 -9.21 8.69
N GLN A 181 8.46 -9.23 8.90
CA GLN A 181 9.46 -9.45 7.85
C GLN A 181 10.31 -10.66 8.27
N LEU A 182 10.44 -11.64 7.40
CA LEU A 182 11.22 -12.85 7.61
C LEU A 182 12.38 -12.90 6.60
N PRO A 183 13.53 -13.46 6.98
CA PRO A 183 14.53 -13.85 6.00
C PRO A 183 13.95 -14.89 5.02
N PRO A 184 14.65 -15.18 3.90
CA PRO A 184 14.26 -16.28 3.05
C PRO A 184 14.07 -17.57 3.85
N LEU A 185 13.02 -18.31 3.52
CA LEU A 185 12.81 -19.64 4.08
C LEU A 185 13.70 -20.65 3.36
N GLU A 186 14.06 -21.72 4.06
CA GLU A 186 14.74 -22.85 3.44
C GLU A 186 13.85 -23.52 2.38
N PRO A 187 14.41 -24.19 1.37
CA PRO A 187 13.62 -25.00 0.45
C PRO A 187 12.79 -26.06 1.16
N GLY A 188 11.53 -26.24 0.73
CA GLY A 188 10.64 -27.27 1.27
C GLY A 188 9.26 -26.75 1.68
N GLN A 189 8.55 -27.55 2.47
CA GLN A 189 7.20 -27.23 2.95
C GLN A 189 7.27 -26.52 4.30
N HIS A 190 6.56 -25.40 4.41
CA HIS A 190 6.44 -24.63 5.63
C HIS A 190 4.97 -24.36 5.96
N ALA A 191 4.63 -24.41 7.24
CA ALA A 191 3.31 -24.02 7.73
C ALA A 191 3.39 -22.65 8.40
N LEU A 192 2.66 -21.67 7.86
CA LEU A 192 2.57 -20.33 8.42
C LEU A 192 1.13 -20.01 8.81
N THR A 193 0.90 -19.81 10.10
CA THR A 193 -0.38 -19.29 10.61
C THR A 193 -0.25 -17.79 10.88
N ILE A 194 -1.16 -17.01 10.33
CA ILE A 194 -1.33 -15.57 10.56
C ILE A 194 -2.66 -15.34 11.27
N ARG A 195 -2.62 -14.59 12.36
CA ARG A 195 -3.81 -14.11 13.08
C ARG A 195 -3.64 -12.64 13.39
N GLY A 196 -4.65 -11.83 13.12
CA GLY A 196 -4.67 -10.44 13.54
C GLY A 196 -6.09 -9.93 13.76
N GLU A 197 -6.21 -8.93 14.62
CA GLU A 197 -7.48 -8.31 14.94
C GLU A 197 -7.30 -6.84 15.30
N SER A 198 -8.32 -6.04 15.02
CA SER A 198 -8.49 -4.68 15.50
C SER A 198 -9.99 -4.43 15.66
N ASP A 199 -10.43 -4.09 16.87
CA ASP A 199 -11.84 -3.95 17.20
C ASP A 199 -12.67 -5.18 16.82
N ASP A 200 -13.69 -5.03 15.96
CA ASP A 200 -14.56 -6.09 15.47
C ASP A 200 -14.01 -6.79 14.20
N PHE A 201 -12.91 -6.29 13.65
CA PHE A 201 -12.26 -6.88 12.49
C PHE A 201 -11.24 -7.93 12.90
N SER A 202 -11.29 -9.10 12.25
CA SER A 202 -10.33 -10.19 12.46
C SER A 202 -9.93 -10.85 11.15
N VAL A 203 -8.65 -11.18 11.02
CA VAL A 203 -8.03 -11.89 9.89
C VAL A 203 -7.39 -13.18 10.38
N GLY A 204 -7.62 -14.26 9.67
CA GLY A 204 -6.95 -15.55 9.86
C GLY A 204 -6.52 -16.16 8.54
N VAL A 205 -5.25 -16.53 8.43
CA VAL A 205 -4.76 -17.28 7.28
C VAL A 205 -3.87 -18.42 7.75
N ASP A 206 -4.19 -19.63 7.34
CA ASP A 206 -3.27 -20.77 7.48
C ASP A 206 -2.68 -21.08 6.10
N TYR A 207 -1.40 -20.75 5.93
CA TYR A 207 -0.63 -20.98 4.71
C TYR A 207 0.12 -22.32 4.77
N SER A 208 0.04 -23.06 3.67
CA SER A 208 1.02 -24.08 3.27
C SER A 208 1.93 -23.46 2.21
N LEU A 209 3.18 -23.17 2.58
CA LEU A 209 4.15 -22.57 1.69
C LEU A 209 5.05 -23.66 1.12
N ASN A 210 5.12 -23.75 -0.21
CA ASN A 210 6.03 -24.63 -0.92
C ASN A 210 7.19 -23.78 -1.45
N VAL A 211 8.29 -23.75 -0.71
CA VAL A 211 9.50 -23.02 -1.11
C VAL A 211 10.27 -23.87 -2.11
N GLU A 212 10.54 -23.30 -3.27
CA GLU A 212 11.23 -23.97 -4.36
C GLU A 212 12.65 -24.41 -3.96
N ALA A 213 13.21 -25.40 -4.66
CA ALA A 213 14.61 -25.76 -4.50
C ALA A 213 15.52 -24.63 -5.00
N ALA A 214 16.75 -24.57 -4.47
CA ALA A 214 17.79 -23.72 -5.06
C ALA A 214 18.01 -24.13 -6.53
N SER A 215 18.06 -23.15 -7.42
CA SER A 215 18.52 -23.38 -8.79
C SER A 215 20.03 -23.64 -8.75
N GLU A 216 20.46 -24.79 -9.25
CA GLU A 216 21.88 -25.17 -9.40
C GLU A 216 22.60 -24.34 -10.48
#